data_AF-A0A5B8KUM5-F1
#
_entry.id   AF-A0A5B8KUM5-F1
#
_cell.length_a   1.000
_cell.length_b   1.000
_cell.length_c   1.000
_cell.angle_alpha   90.00
_cell.angle_beta   90.00
_cell.angle_gamma   90.00
#
_symmetry.space_group_name_H-M   'P 1'
#
loop_
_entity.id
_entity.type
_entity.pdbx_description
1 polymer ?
#
loop_
_entity_poly.entity_id
_entity_poly.type
_entity_poly.pdbx_seq_one_letter_code
_entity_poly.pdbx_strand_id
1 'polypeptide(L)'
;MTTRLFITGALAAIIGFTSLPAMANSIWIEQHGWSHTIGGLQDGKRNEIGIYQNGYRNGAVAEQRGRRNTAAIGQEGAYNRARTDQWGSRNAAGVAQFGTGHDSLLIQDGRGNVAASVQVGRGCRSETVQAGNNNVAAIVQTCR
;
A
#
# COMPACT_ATOMS: atom_id res chain seq x y z
N MET A 1 -16.63 46.51 -33.93
CA MET A 1 -17.22 45.54 -32.99
C MET A 1 -16.29 44.33 -32.90
N THR A 2 -15.52 44.22 -31.83
CA THR A 2 -14.74 43.02 -31.52
C THR A 2 -14.62 42.92 -29.99
N THR A 3 -15.47 42.12 -29.36
CA THR A 3 -15.37 41.82 -27.92
C THR A 3 -14.60 40.51 -27.74
N ARG A 4 -13.41 40.61 -27.13
CA ARG A 4 -12.65 39.45 -26.63
C ARG A 4 -13.18 39.09 -25.25
N LEU A 5 -13.57 37.83 -25.06
CA LEU A 5 -14.03 37.31 -23.78
C LEU A 5 -12.85 36.69 -23.02
N PHE A 6 -12.47 37.31 -21.91
CA PHE A 6 -11.63 36.72 -20.86
C PHE A 6 -12.48 36.61 -19.59
N ILE A 7 -12.52 35.44 -18.96
CA ILE A 7 -13.05 35.29 -17.59
C ILE A 7 -12.08 34.44 -16.78
N THR A 8 -11.75 35.00 -15.62
CA THR A 8 -10.80 34.63 -14.56
C THR A 8 -11.46 33.88 -13.39
N GLY A 9 -10.63 33.23 -12.56
CA GLY A 9 -10.85 33.00 -11.11
C GLY A 9 -11.14 31.54 -10.74
N ALA A 10 -10.70 30.95 -9.62
CA ALA A 10 -9.85 31.29 -8.46
C ALA A 10 -9.40 29.91 -7.88
N LEU A 11 -8.37 29.73 -7.03
CA LEU A 11 -8.36 29.96 -5.58
C LEU A 11 -7.05 29.33 -5.01
N ALA A 12 -6.62 29.81 -3.85
CA ALA A 12 -5.30 29.66 -3.24
C ALA A 12 -4.94 28.28 -2.63
N ALA A 13 -3.63 28.04 -2.47
CA ALA A 13 -3.04 27.57 -1.21
C ALA A 13 -1.52 27.85 -1.19
N ILE A 14 -1.11 28.89 -0.46
CA ILE A 14 0.28 29.02 0.00
C ILE A 14 0.46 27.96 1.08
N ILE A 15 1.36 27.00 0.88
CA ILE A 15 1.87 26.19 1.98
C ILE A 15 3.38 26.40 2.04
N GLY A 16 3.77 27.37 2.85
CA GLY A 16 5.12 27.44 3.39
C GLY A 16 5.29 26.26 4.35
N PHE A 17 6.12 25.30 3.98
CA PHE A 17 6.55 24.26 4.91
C PHE A 17 7.80 24.74 5.63
N THR A 18 7.61 25.37 6.79
CA THR A 18 8.65 25.35 7.82
C THR A 18 8.86 23.89 8.23
N SER A 19 10.12 23.47 8.28
CA SER A 19 10.50 22.10 8.60
C SER A 19 10.10 21.73 10.03
N LEU A 20 8.91 21.16 10.19
CA LEU A 20 8.50 20.50 11.43
C LEU A 20 9.11 19.10 11.47
N PRO A 21 9.67 18.65 12.60
CA PRO A 21 10.26 17.32 12.71
C PRO A 21 9.16 16.26 12.54
N ALA A 22 9.07 15.65 11.35
CA ALA A 22 8.05 14.67 11.03
C ALA A 22 8.20 13.40 11.92
N MET A 23 7.34 13.32 12.93
CA MET A 23 6.89 12.04 13.49
C MET A 23 5.59 11.58 12.81
N ALA A 24 5.39 11.94 11.54
CA ALA A 24 4.19 11.59 10.79
C ALA A 24 4.22 10.10 10.41
N ASN A 25 3.12 9.41 10.66
CA ASN A 25 2.82 8.19 9.93
C ASN A 25 2.20 8.64 8.60
N SER A 26 2.64 8.07 7.48
CA SER A 26 2.13 8.41 6.14
C SER A 26 1.35 7.22 5.57
N ILE A 27 0.13 7.49 5.11
CA ILE A 27 -0.66 6.57 4.30
C ILE A 27 -0.83 7.24 2.94
N TRP A 28 -0.23 6.66 1.91
CA TRP A 28 -0.42 7.03 0.51
C TRP A 28 -1.33 6.01 -0.14
N ILE A 29 -2.47 6.47 -0.67
CA ILE A 29 -3.45 5.62 -1.34
C ILE A 29 -3.76 6.21 -2.70
N GLU A 30 -3.58 5.41 -3.74
CA GLU A 30 -3.91 5.77 -5.11
C GLU A 30 -4.78 4.68 -5.74
N GLN A 31 -5.95 5.08 -6.22
CA GLN A 31 -6.94 4.17 -6.80
C GLN A 31 -7.37 4.67 -8.18
N HIS A 32 -7.35 3.76 -9.15
CA HIS A 32 -7.84 3.97 -10.51
C HIS A 32 -8.80 2.83 -10.86
N GLY A 33 -10.09 3.11 -11.05
CA GLY A 33 -11.08 2.10 -11.39
C GLY A 33 -12.37 2.12 -10.57
N TRP A 34 -13.15 1.04 -10.62
CA TRP A 34 -14.50 0.98 -10.02
C TRP A 34 -14.57 0.04 -8.81
N SER A 35 -15.24 0.49 -7.74
CA SER A 35 -15.65 -0.32 -6.56
C SER A 35 -14.49 -0.96 -5.77
N HIS A 36 -13.37 -0.28 -5.64
CA HIS A 36 -12.26 -0.72 -4.79
C HIS A 36 -12.57 -0.60 -3.29
N THR A 37 -11.94 -1.43 -2.46
CA THR A 37 -12.02 -1.33 -0.99
C THR A 37 -10.61 -1.22 -0.42
N ILE A 38 -10.37 -0.21 0.43
CA ILE A 38 -9.09 -0.02 1.11
C ILE A 38 -9.29 0.14 2.62
N GLY A 39 -8.39 -0.45 3.39
CA GLY A 39 -8.20 -0.17 4.82
C GLY A 39 -6.72 0.10 5.12
N GLY A 40 -6.44 1.18 5.83
CA GLY A 40 -5.11 1.50 6.34
C GLY A 40 -5.19 1.80 7.83
N LEU A 41 -4.43 1.09 8.66
CA LEU A 41 -4.32 1.38 10.10
C LEU A 41 -2.85 1.52 10.46
N GLN A 42 -2.47 2.67 11.02
CA GLN A 42 -1.12 2.92 11.53
C GLN A 42 -1.17 3.32 12.99
N ASP A 43 -0.67 2.43 13.85
CA ASP A 43 -0.47 2.69 15.27
C ASP A 43 1.04 2.79 15.57
N GLY A 44 1.48 3.92 16.13
CA GLY A 44 2.88 4.18 16.48
C GLY A 44 3.52 5.36 15.73
N LYS A 45 4.83 5.31 15.41
CA LYS A 45 5.58 6.49 14.91
C LYS A 45 6.44 6.19 13.69
N ARG A 46 6.34 7.05 12.66
CA ARG A 46 7.06 6.98 11.37
C ARG A 46 6.78 5.71 10.57
N ASN A 47 5.54 5.21 10.63
CA ASN A 47 5.12 4.11 9.79
C ASN A 47 4.70 4.65 8.41
N GLU A 48 4.88 3.86 7.36
CA GLU A 48 4.55 4.22 5.97
C GLU A 48 3.75 3.10 5.31
N ILE A 49 2.55 3.42 4.81
CA ILE A 49 1.71 2.54 4.00
C ILE A 49 1.54 3.18 2.62
N GLY A 50 1.91 2.45 1.57
CA GLY A 50 1.58 2.77 0.18
C GLY A 50 0.62 1.74 -0.37
N ILE A 51 -0.53 2.16 -0.90
CA ILE A 51 -1.47 1.28 -1.60
C ILE A 51 -1.77 1.87 -2.97
N TYR A 52 -1.52 1.10 -4.01
CA TYR A 52 -1.85 1.40 -5.39
C TYR A 52 -2.79 0.33 -5.93
N GLN A 53 -3.99 0.72 -6.38
CA GLN A 53 -4.95 -0.19 -7.00
C GLN A 53 -5.37 0.35 -8.36
N ASN A 54 -5.29 -0.49 -9.38
CA ASN A 54 -5.76 -0.21 -10.73
C ASN A 54 -6.68 -1.36 -11.22
N GLY A 55 -7.94 -1.05 -11.55
CA GLY A 55 -8.86 -1.99 -12.22
C GLY A 55 -10.27 -2.08 -11.61
N TYR A 56 -10.74 -3.29 -11.27
CA TYR A 56 -12.14 -3.49 -10.85
C TYR A 56 -12.25 -4.33 -9.56
N ARG A 57 -12.91 -3.80 -8.52
CA ARG A 57 -13.18 -4.52 -7.26
C ARG A 57 -11.94 -5.15 -6.59
N ASN A 58 -10.81 -4.44 -6.58
CA ASN A 58 -9.65 -4.85 -5.79
C ASN A 58 -9.80 -4.42 -4.31
N GLY A 59 -9.30 -5.25 -3.40
CA GLY A 59 -9.31 -5.03 -1.95
C GLY A 59 -7.89 -5.02 -1.39
N ALA A 60 -7.51 -3.98 -0.66
CA ALA A 60 -6.20 -3.88 -0.02
C ALA A 60 -6.33 -3.42 1.43
N VAL A 61 -5.71 -4.17 2.35
CA VAL A 61 -5.66 -3.80 3.77
C VAL A 61 -4.21 -3.80 4.22
N ALA A 62 -3.76 -2.71 4.81
CA ALA A 62 -2.45 -2.64 5.44
C ALA A 62 -2.60 -2.15 6.88
N GLU A 63 -2.03 -2.90 7.82
CA GLU A 63 -2.01 -2.59 9.24
C GLU A 63 -0.57 -2.58 9.75
N GLN A 64 -0.16 -1.51 10.40
CA GLN A 64 1.16 -1.35 10.98
C GLN A 64 1.05 -0.91 12.43
N ARG A 65 1.59 -1.71 13.35
CA ARG A 65 1.75 -1.34 14.76
C ARG A 65 3.23 -1.29 15.14
N GLY A 66 3.69 -0.16 15.64
CA GLY A 66 5.06 0.06 16.12
C GLY A 66 5.78 1.21 15.44
N ARG A 67 7.06 1.07 15.06
CA ARG A 67 7.86 2.21 14.58
C ARG A 67 8.69 1.88 13.34
N ARG A 68 8.65 2.79 12.36
CA ARG A 68 9.43 2.70 11.10
C ARG A 68 9.10 1.44 10.30
N ASN A 69 7.84 1.00 10.32
CA ASN A 69 7.40 -0.08 9.43
C ASN A 69 7.00 0.52 8.08
N THR A 70 7.29 -0.20 6.98
CA THR A 70 6.96 0.19 5.61
C THR A 70 6.16 -0.94 4.95
N ALA A 71 5.00 -0.63 4.39
CA ALA A 71 4.14 -1.57 3.68
C ALA A 71 3.77 -0.98 2.32
N ALA A 72 3.87 -1.78 1.25
CA ALA A 72 3.46 -1.41 -0.09
C ALA A 72 2.55 -2.49 -0.68
N ILE A 73 1.38 -2.12 -1.19
CA ILE A 73 0.46 -3.01 -1.88
C ILE A 73 0.16 -2.43 -3.27
N GLY A 74 0.51 -3.17 -4.33
CA GLY A 74 0.17 -2.87 -5.71
C GLY A 74 -0.78 -3.93 -6.27
N GLN A 75 -1.95 -3.54 -6.78
CA GLN A 75 -2.90 -4.46 -7.41
C GLN A 75 -3.31 -3.93 -8.78
N GLU A 76 -3.05 -4.71 -9.82
CA GLU A 76 -3.46 -4.42 -11.18
C GLU A 76 -4.37 -5.56 -11.69
N GLY A 77 -5.58 -5.22 -12.12
CA GLY A 77 -6.58 -6.17 -12.61
C GLY A 77 -7.86 -6.18 -11.79
N ALA A 78 -8.47 -7.35 -11.56
CA ALA A 78 -9.79 -7.41 -10.91
C ALA A 78 -9.94 -8.48 -9.83
N TYR A 79 -10.73 -8.17 -8.80
CA TYR A 79 -11.02 -9.06 -7.67
C TYR A 79 -9.80 -9.54 -6.88
N ASN A 80 -8.70 -8.78 -6.91
CA ASN A 80 -7.51 -9.09 -6.14
C ASN A 80 -7.68 -8.66 -4.68
N ARG A 81 -7.18 -9.45 -3.72
CA ARG A 81 -7.14 -9.15 -2.29
C ARG A 81 -5.72 -9.25 -1.76
N ALA A 82 -5.31 -8.22 -1.02
CA ALA A 82 -4.03 -8.18 -0.35
C ALA A 82 -4.21 -7.69 1.08
N ARG A 83 -3.61 -8.39 2.05
CA ARG A 83 -3.52 -7.98 3.44
C ARG A 83 -2.08 -8.01 3.92
N THR A 84 -1.63 -6.93 4.52
CA THR A 84 -0.30 -6.80 5.12
C THR A 84 -0.43 -6.34 6.56
N ASP A 85 0.01 -7.17 7.51
CA ASP A 85 0.01 -6.86 8.94
C ASP A 85 1.47 -6.85 9.45
N GLN A 86 1.93 -5.72 9.98
CA GLN A 86 3.28 -5.56 10.51
C GLN A 86 3.26 -5.12 11.97
N TRP A 87 3.83 -5.94 12.86
CA TRP A 87 4.01 -5.64 14.27
C TRP A 87 5.50 -5.54 14.60
N GLY A 88 5.89 -4.49 15.33
CA GLY A 88 7.26 -4.26 15.77
C GLY A 88 7.94 -3.08 15.08
N SER A 89 9.19 -3.23 14.66
CA SER A 89 9.95 -2.07 14.15
C SER A 89 10.85 -2.36 12.97
N ARG A 90 10.95 -1.41 12.04
CA ARG A 90 11.79 -1.53 10.83
C ARG A 90 11.43 -2.73 9.95
N ASN A 91 10.16 -3.15 9.96
CA ASN A 91 9.70 -4.20 9.07
C ASN A 91 9.32 -3.61 7.71
N ALA A 92 9.61 -4.31 6.63
CA ALA A 92 9.29 -3.95 5.26
C ALA A 92 8.48 -5.05 4.58
N ALA A 93 7.32 -4.71 4.03
CA ALA A 93 6.41 -5.63 3.37
C ALA A 93 6.00 -5.09 2.00
N GLY A 94 6.03 -5.94 0.98
CA GLY A 94 5.56 -5.63 -0.37
C GLY A 94 4.62 -6.70 -0.89
N VAL A 95 3.47 -6.31 -1.45
CA VAL A 95 2.57 -7.20 -2.17
C VAL A 95 2.30 -6.63 -3.55
N ALA A 96 2.50 -7.42 -4.60
CA ALA A 96 2.18 -7.06 -5.97
C ALA A 96 1.31 -8.15 -6.61
N GLN A 97 0.13 -7.79 -7.10
CA GLN A 97 -0.81 -8.73 -7.72
C GLN A 97 -1.18 -8.23 -9.12
N PHE A 98 -0.92 -9.04 -10.14
CA PHE A 98 -1.19 -8.74 -11.54
C PHE A 98 -2.11 -9.81 -12.14
N GLY A 99 -3.36 -9.45 -12.39
CA GLY A 99 -4.34 -10.37 -12.96
C GLY A 99 -5.64 -10.41 -12.18
N THR A 100 -6.23 -11.60 -12.02
CA THR A 100 -7.57 -11.72 -11.44
C THR A 100 -7.71 -12.73 -10.32
N GLY A 101 -8.43 -12.35 -9.26
CA GLY A 101 -8.81 -13.24 -8.17
C GLY A 101 -7.63 -13.68 -7.29
N HIS A 102 -6.58 -12.87 -7.17
CA HIS A 102 -5.45 -13.15 -6.29
C HIS A 102 -5.79 -12.92 -4.81
N ASP A 103 -5.20 -13.71 -3.93
CA ASP A 103 -5.27 -13.54 -2.47
C ASP A 103 -3.87 -13.62 -1.86
N SER A 104 -3.46 -12.59 -1.12
CA SER A 104 -2.15 -12.50 -0.50
C SER A 104 -2.28 -12.04 0.94
N LEU A 105 -1.71 -12.82 1.85
CA LEU A 105 -1.58 -12.47 3.26
C LEU A 105 -0.09 -12.40 3.63
N LEU A 106 0.33 -11.27 4.18
CA LEU A 106 1.70 -11.06 4.65
C LEU A 106 1.64 -10.58 6.11
N ILE A 107 2.22 -11.36 7.01
CA ILE A 107 2.31 -11.06 8.45
C ILE A 107 3.79 -11.01 8.84
N GLN A 108 4.21 -9.90 9.44
CA GLN A 108 5.54 -9.74 10.02
C GLN A 108 5.45 -9.34 11.49
N ASP A 109 6.06 -10.14 12.35
CA ASP A 109 6.20 -9.85 13.77
C ASP A 109 7.69 -9.84 14.17
N GLY A 110 8.14 -8.72 14.73
CA GLY A 110 9.49 -8.55 15.24
C GLY A 110 10.21 -7.34 14.63
N ARG A 111 11.52 -7.46 14.38
CA ARG A 111 12.35 -6.33 13.96
C ARG A 111 13.20 -6.61 12.74
N GLY A 112 13.14 -5.71 11.76
CA GLY A 112 14.00 -5.78 10.57
C GLY A 112 13.59 -6.86 9.58
N ASN A 113 12.35 -7.35 9.63
CA ASN A 113 11.87 -8.37 8.72
C ASN A 113 11.55 -7.76 7.35
N VAL A 114 11.88 -8.46 6.27
CA VAL A 114 11.59 -8.08 4.89
C VAL A 114 10.82 -9.20 4.21
N ALA A 115 9.63 -8.89 3.68
CA ALA A 115 8.80 -9.85 2.97
C ALA A 115 8.27 -9.23 1.68
N ALA A 116 8.29 -10.01 0.60
CA ALA A 116 7.69 -9.64 -0.67
C ALA A 116 6.81 -10.79 -1.19
N SER A 117 5.62 -10.47 -1.68
CA SER A 117 4.76 -11.41 -2.41
C SER A 117 4.39 -10.84 -3.77
N VAL A 118 4.66 -11.60 -4.83
CA VAL A 118 4.31 -11.25 -6.21
C VAL A 118 3.47 -12.38 -6.78
N GLN A 119 2.27 -12.06 -7.25
CA GLN A 119 1.35 -13.01 -7.85
C GLN A 119 0.95 -12.53 -9.25
N VAL A 120 1.06 -13.41 -10.24
CA VAL A 120 0.71 -13.10 -11.63
C VAL A 120 -0.24 -14.17 -12.18
N GLY A 121 -1.31 -13.75 -12.85
CA GLY A 121 -2.22 -14.62 -13.60
C GLY A 121 -3.61 -14.71 -12.98
N ARG A 122 -4.08 -15.92 -12.64
CA ARG A 122 -5.44 -16.11 -12.10
C ARG A 122 -5.46 -16.98 -10.86
N GLY A 123 -6.12 -16.52 -9.80
CA GLY A 123 -6.44 -17.36 -8.62
C GLY A 123 -5.26 -17.72 -7.72
N CYS A 124 -4.11 -17.03 -7.79
CA CYS A 124 -3.00 -17.32 -6.88
C CYS A 124 -3.35 -17.03 -5.42
N ARG A 125 -2.88 -17.90 -4.51
CA ARG A 125 -2.92 -17.69 -3.07
C ARG A 125 -1.52 -17.78 -2.47
N SER A 126 -1.14 -16.77 -1.71
CA SER A 126 0.16 -16.70 -1.02
C SER A 126 -0.03 -16.29 0.43
N GLU A 127 0.76 -16.90 1.30
CA GLU A 127 0.80 -16.56 2.72
C GLU A 127 2.27 -16.51 3.15
N THR A 128 2.68 -15.38 3.71
CA THR A 128 4.02 -15.19 4.26
C THR A 128 3.89 -14.79 5.72
N VAL A 129 4.45 -15.60 6.62
CA VAL A 129 4.52 -15.29 8.05
C VAL A 129 5.99 -15.25 8.44
N GLN A 130 6.45 -14.11 8.94
CA GLN A 130 7.80 -13.96 9.48
C GLN A 130 7.72 -13.55 10.95
N ALA A 131 8.29 -14.36 11.83
CA ALA A 131 8.44 -14.06 13.24
C ALA A 131 9.93 -14.00 13.61
N GLY A 132 10.32 -13.03 14.44
CA GLY A 132 11.70 -12.83 14.89
C GLY A 132 12.37 -11.64 14.23
N ASN A 133 13.71 -11.68 14.12
CA ASN A 133 14.49 -10.53 13.68
C ASN A 133 15.27 -10.83 12.39
N ASN A 134 15.34 -9.83 11.50
CA ASN A 134 16.13 -9.84 10.28
C ASN A 134 15.81 -11.01 9.32
N ASN A 135 14.55 -11.45 9.28
CA ASN A 135 14.12 -12.47 8.33
C ASN A 135 13.90 -11.86 6.94
N VAL A 136 14.23 -12.60 5.89
CA VAL A 136 13.93 -12.22 4.50
C VAL A 136 13.14 -13.33 3.84
N ALA A 137 12.00 -12.99 3.22
CA ALA A 137 11.15 -13.93 2.50
C ALA A 137 10.65 -13.28 1.21
N ALA A 138 10.62 -14.05 0.13
CA ALA A 138 10.06 -13.63 -1.13
C ALA A 138 9.25 -14.77 -1.72
N ILE A 139 8.00 -14.49 -2.08
CA ILE A 139 7.14 -15.41 -2.81
C ILE A 139 6.89 -14.80 -4.19
N VAL A 140 7.15 -15.57 -5.23
CA VAL A 140 6.75 -15.22 -6.60
C VAL A 140 5.96 -16.39 -7.16
N GLN A 141 4.70 -16.16 -7.49
CA GLN A 141 3.80 -17.18 -8.03
C GLN A 141 3.25 -16.73 -9.38
N THR A 142 3.27 -17.66 -10.34
CA THR A 142 2.55 -17.53 -11.60
C THR A 142 1.48 -18.61 -11.62
N CYS A 143 0.22 -18.21 -11.77
CA CYS A 143 -0.92 -19.12 -11.83
C CYS A 143 -1.59 -18.99 -13.19
N ARG A 144 -2.01 -20.11 -13.77
CA ARG A 144 -2.66 -20.15 -15.08
C ARG A 144 -4.17 -19.99 -14.96
#